data_AF-A0A1J4UBS5-F1
#
_entry.id   AF-A0A1J4UBS5-F1
#
_cell.length_a   1.000
_cell.length_b   1.000
_cell.length_c   1.000
_cell.angle_alpha   90.00
_cell.angle_beta   90.00
_cell.angle_gamma   90.00
#
_symmetry.space_group_name_H-M   'P 1'
#
loop_
_entity.id
_entity.type
_entity.pdbx_description
1 polymer ?
#
loop_
_entity_poly.entity_id
_entity_poly.type
_entity_poly.pdbx_seq_one_letter_code
_entity_poly.pdbx_strand_id
1 'polypeptide(L)' 'MDISYVSEFEAYTNDLRWLSNNLDSLRPEYENKFVLVKNRQVIAANASYDQLIIEAAKQKIDVSKAVIERILSKNVQLLL' A
#
# COMPACT_ATOMS: atom_id res chain seq x y z
N MET A 1 -16.69 -17.42 14.54
CA MET A 1 -15.75 -16.59 13.75
C MET A 1 -15.54 -17.32 12.44
N ASP A 2 -15.81 -16.64 11.33
CA ASP A 2 -15.60 -17.20 10.00
C ASP A 2 -14.09 -17.30 9.73
N ILE A 3 -13.62 -18.46 9.30
CA ILE A 3 -12.19 -18.78 9.11
C ILE A 3 -11.62 -17.89 7.98
N SER A 4 -12.46 -17.44 7.06
CA SER A 4 -12.11 -16.52 5.98
C SER A 4 -11.57 -15.18 6.51
N TYR A 5 -12.16 -14.63 7.58
CA TYR A 5 -11.78 -13.32 8.12
C TYR A 5 -10.39 -13.32 8.74
N VAL A 6 -10.00 -14.42 9.38
CA VAL A 6 -8.66 -14.60 9.97
C VAL A 6 -7.60 -14.60 8.86
N SER A 7 -7.88 -15.29 7.76
CA SER A 7 -6.95 -15.38 6.62
C SER A 7 -6.73 -14.04 5.92
N GLU A 8 -7.77 -13.22 5.78
CA GLU A 8 -7.66 -11.89 5.17
C GLU A 8 -6.87 -10.92 6.05
N PHE A 9 -7.08 -10.98 7.36
CA PHE A 9 -6.32 -10.17 8.32
C PHE A 9 -4.82 -10.55 8.34
N GLU A 10 -4.50 -11.84 8.29
CA GLU A 10 -3.12 -12.30 8.20
C GLU A 10 -2.46 -11.86 6.90
N ALA A 11 -3.15 -11.94 5.76
CA ALA A 11 -2.65 -11.47 4.47
C ALA A 11 -2.34 -9.97 4.50
N TYR A 12 -3.28 -9.15 5.01
CA TYR A 12 -3.08 -7.71 5.19
C TYR A 12 -1.86 -7.41 6.07
N THR A 13 -1.73 -8.11 7.20
CA THR A 13 -0.60 -7.92 8.13
C THR A 13 0.73 -8.29 7.48
N ASN A 14 0.76 -9.34 6.67
CA ASN A 14 1.96 -9.75 5.93
C ASN A 14 2.34 -8.75 4.84
N ASP A 15 1.36 -8.18 4.13
CA ASP A 15 1.58 -7.14 3.13
C ASP A 15 2.12 -5.85 3.76
N LEU A 16 1.57 -5.45 4.91
CA LEU A 16 2.05 -4.30 5.68
C LEU A 16 3.49 -4.52 6.17
N ARG A 17 3.78 -5.71 6.72
CA ARG A 17 5.14 -6.08 7.16
C ARG A 17 6.13 -6.08 5.99
N TRP A 18 5.72 -6.60 4.84
CA TRP A 18 6.54 -6.58 3.64
C TRP A 18 6.84 -5.15 3.19
N LEU A 19 5.82 -4.27 3.14
CA LEU A 19 6.01 -2.87 2.78
C LEU A 19 7.00 -2.18 3.72
N SER A 20 6.84 -2.36 5.04
CA SER A 20 7.76 -1.80 6.04
C SER A 20 9.20 -2.27 5.83
N ASN A 21 9.41 -3.57 5.59
CA ASN A 21 10.74 -4.14 5.36
C ASN A 21 11.39 -3.71 4.04
N ASN A 22 10.58 -3.29 3.05
CA ASN A 22 11.06 -2.91 1.71
C ASN A 22 10.96 -1.39 1.45
N LEU A 23 10.60 -0.60 2.47
CA LEU A 23 10.33 0.83 2.31
C LEU A 23 11.52 1.58 1.70
N ASP A 24 12.73 1.27 2.16
CA ASP A 24 13.94 1.94 1.68
C ASP A 24 14.31 1.58 0.25
N SER A 25 14.04 0.35 -0.20
CA SER A 25 14.24 -0.05 -1.60
C SER A 25 13.16 0.49 -2.53
N LEU A 26 11.93 0.67 -2.04
CA LEU A 26 10.80 1.19 -2.82
C LEU A 26 10.86 2.73 -2.96
N ARG A 27 11.51 3.40 -2.02
CA ARG A 27 11.53 4.87 -1.95
C ARG A 27 11.98 5.56 -3.24
N PRO A 28 13.09 5.17 -3.92
CA PRO A 28 13.54 5.85 -5.13
C PRO A 28 12.50 5.90 -6.26
N GLU A 29 11.60 4.91 -6.33
CA GLU A 29 10.60 4.79 -7.39
C GLU A 29 9.24 5.40 -7.00
N TYR A 30 8.90 5.30 -5.72
CA TYR A 30 7.57 5.63 -5.20
C TYR A 30 7.54 6.83 -4.26
N GLU A 31 8.62 7.60 -4.18
CA GLU A 31 8.69 8.79 -3.33
C GLU A 31 7.51 9.75 -3.59
N ASN A 32 6.90 10.21 -2.49
CA ASN A 32 5.72 11.08 -2.44
C ASN A 32 4.44 10.52 -3.09
N LYS A 33 4.42 9.22 -3.44
CA LYS A 33 3.22 8.55 -3.98
C LYS A 33 2.51 7.75 -2.89
N PHE A 34 1.20 7.59 -3.07
CA PHE A 34 0.45 6.51 -2.48
C PHE A 34 0.73 5.23 -3.26
N VAL A 35 1.00 4.14 -2.54
CA VAL A 35 1.16 2.80 -3.10
C VAL A 35 0.02 1.92 -2.62
N LEU A 36 -0.51 1.10 -3.52
CA LEU A 36 -1.42 0.01 -3.23
C LEU A 36 -0.61 -1.28 -3.22
N VAL A 37 -0.53 -1.95 -2.08
CA VAL A 37 0.22 -3.19 -1.88
C VAL A 37 -0.72 -4.35 -1.67
N LYS A 38 -0.47 -5.44 -2.41
CA LYS A 38 -1.18 -6.69 -2.26
C LYS A 38 -0.27 -7.85 -2.61
N ASN A 39 -0.36 -8.96 -1.87
CA ASN A 39 0.46 -10.15 -2.09
C ASN A 39 1.97 -9.82 -2.11
N ARG A 40 2.40 -8.91 -1.22
CA ARG A 40 3.79 -8.47 -1.07
C ARG A 40 4.36 -7.82 -2.33
N GLN A 41 3.54 -7.07 -3.05
CA GLN A 41 3.92 -6.34 -4.25
C GLN A 41 3.17 -5.01 -4.34
N VAL A 42 3.83 -3.98 -4.88
CA VAL A 42 3.14 -2.74 -5.29
C VAL A 42 2.39 -3.04 -6.58
N ILE A 43 1.06 -2.96 -6.55
CA ILE A 43 0.20 -3.26 -7.70
C ILE A 43 -0.31 -1.99 -8.39
N ALA A 44 -0.30 -0.84 -7.70
CA ALA A 44 -0.57 0.46 -8.26
C ALA A 44 0.12 1.54 -7.41
N ALA A 45 0.45 2.68 -8.03
CA ALA A 45 1.00 3.83 -7.32
C ALA A 45 0.59 5.13 -8.01
N ASN A 46 0.21 6.13 -7.21
CA ASN A 46 -0.19 7.43 -7.72
C ASN A 46 0.14 8.54 -6.71
N ALA A 47 0.45 9.74 -7.17
CA ALA A 47 0.67 10.90 -6.30
C ALA A 47 -0.61 11.35 -5.57
N SER A 48 -1.78 11.10 -6.16
CA SER A 48 -3.10 11.39 -5.60
C SER A 48 -3.79 10.11 -5.14
N TYR A 49 -4.30 10.12 -3.90
CA TYR A 49 -5.08 9.02 -3.36
C TYR A 49 -6.33 8.76 -4.22
N ASP A 50 -7.07 9.81 -4.61
CA ASP A 50 -8.29 9.65 -5.40
C ASP A 50 -8.01 9.04 -6.77
N GLN A 51 -6.91 9.45 -7.42
CA GLN A 51 -6.50 8.87 -8.70
C GLN A 51 -6.06 7.40 -8.53
N LEU A 52 -5.38 7.05 -7.43
CA LEU A 52 -5.04 5.66 -7.11
C LEU A 52 -6.32 4.80 -7.01
N ILE A 53 -7.35 5.28 -6.31
CA ILE A 53 -8.63 4.56 -6.16
C ILE A 53 -9.33 4.40 -7.52
N ILE A 54 -9.37 5.45 -8.35
CA ILE A 54 -9.95 5.39 -9.69
C ILE A 54 -9.21 4.38 -10.57
N GLU A 55 -7.87 4.36 -10.53
CA GLU A 55 -7.04 3.41 -11.28
C GLU A 55 -7.25 1.98 -10.80
N ALA A 56 -7.30 1.77 -9.48
CA ALA A 56 -7.59 0.46 -8.89
C ALA A 56 -8.97 -0.06 -9.30
N ALA A 57 -9.99 0.81 -9.27
CA ALA A 57 -11.34 0.47 -9.71
C ALA A 57 -11.40 0.08 -11.20
N LYS A 58 -10.71 0.83 -12.08
CA LYS A 58 -10.60 0.51 -13.51
C LYS A 58 -9.97 -0.87 -13.75
N GLN A 59 -9.03 -1.27 -12.88
CA GLN A 59 -8.36 -2.57 -12.93
C GLN A 59 -9.10 -3.67 -12.16
N LYS A 60 -10.31 -3.39 -11.63
CA LYS A 60 -11.10 -4.31 -10.81
C LYS A 60 -10.35 -4.82 -9.57
N ILE A 61 -9.47 -3.98 -9.02
CA ILE A 61 -8.75 -4.28 -7.80
C ILE A 61 -9.63 -3.87 -6.61
N ASP A 62 -9.91 -4.83 -5.73
CA ASP A 62 -10.58 -4.57 -4.47
C ASP A 62 -9.59 -3.96 -3.46
N VAL A 63 -9.70 -2.65 -3.27
CA VAL A 63 -8.86 -1.85 -2.37
C VAL A 63 -9.12 -2.15 -0.89
N SER A 64 -10.28 -2.72 -0.53
CA SER A 64 -10.58 -3.07 0.87
C SER A 64 -9.72 -4.22 1.40
N LYS A 65 -9.09 -4.97 0.48
CA LYS A 65 -8.23 -6.13 0.76
C LYS A 65 -6.77 -5.87 0.41
N ALA A 66 -6.35 -4.62 0.47
CA ALA A 66 -4.99 -4.18 0.13
C ALA A 66 -4.51 -3.12 1.13
N VAL A 67 -3.20 -3.00 1.26
CA VAL A 67 -2.57 -1.93 2.04
C VAL A 67 -2.44 -0.70 1.14
N ILE A 68 -2.91 0.46 1.60
CA ILE A 68 -2.62 1.75 0.95
C ILE A 68 -1.80 2.59 1.90
N GLU A 69 -0.63 3.02 1.45
CA GLU A 69 0.26 3.86 2.26
C GLU A 69 0.96 4.91 1.42
N ARG A 70 1.33 6.03 2.05
CA ARG A 70 2.11 7.08 1.39
C ARG A 70 3.59 6.92 1.69
N ILE A 71 4.40 6.78 0.64
CA ILE A 71 5.86 6.72 0.80
C ILE A 71 6.41 8.15 0.86
N LEU A 72 6.79 8.59 2.05
CA LEU A 72 7.33 9.93 2.27
C LEU A 72 8.82 10.02 1.91
N SER A 73 9.27 11.20 1.47
CA SER A 73 10.69 11.48 1.33
C SER A 73 11.40 11.40 2.69
N LYS A 74 12.70 11.03 2.69
CA LYS A 74 13.49 10.98 3.94
C LYS A 74 13.61 12.35 4.63
N ASN A 75 13.33 13.43 3.89
CA ASN A 75 13.47 14.80 4.36
C ASN A 75 12.17 15.40 4.93
N VAL A 76 11.07 14.62 5.01
CA VAL A 76 9.87 15.08 5.71
C VAL A 76 10.12 15.00 7.22
N GLN A 77 10.47 16.14 7.82
CA GLN A 77 10.37 16.32 9.27
C GLN A 77 8.89 16.27 9.63
N LEU A 78 8.47 15.26 10.39
CA LEU A 78 7.21 15.30 11.13
C LEU A 78 7.33 16.38 12.20
N LEU A 79 6.70 17.53 11.96
CA LEU A 79 6.33 18.44 13.05
C LEU A 79 5.19 17.74 13.81
N LEU A 80 5.55 17.08 14.92
CA LEU A 80 4.61 16.59 15.92
C LEU A 80 4.08 17.74 16.77
#